data_AF-A0A2R6JZ45-F1
#
_entry.id   AF-A0A2R6JZ45-F1
#
_cell.length_a   1.000
_cell.length_b   1.000
_cell.length_c   1.000
_cell.angle_alpha   90.00
_cell.angle_beta   90.00
_cell.angle_gamma   90.00
#
_symmetry.space_group_name_H-M   'P 1'
#
loop_
_entity.id
_entity.type
_entity.pdbx_description
1 polymer ?
#
loop_
_entity_poly.entity_id
_entity_poly.type
_entity_poly.pdbx_seq_one_letter_code
_entity_poly.pdbx_strand_id
1 'polypeptide(L)'
;MHVEVVPVGDVPGVVKRGASSALRSAYECEVTMSDAHPLPDGAYDASRGQHRAEEFIELASRVGNGTKNVAVTTKDLFYRRRNYVFGLAYLGGNGCVVSTYRLQTASDGGASTPSEDEVFDERVRKEIVHEVGHTLGLEHCNDSACVMNFSPTVREVDVKEQTICATCHGDI
;
A
#
# COMPACT_ATOMS: atom_id res chain seq x y z
N MET A 1 6.89 -15.96 7.42
CA MET A 1 7.39 -14.64 6.95
C MET A 1 7.14 -13.61 8.04
N HIS A 2 8.01 -12.60 8.15
CA HIS A 2 7.82 -11.45 9.03
C HIS A 2 7.72 -10.16 8.21
N VAL A 3 6.61 -9.44 8.33
CA VAL A 3 6.37 -8.15 7.70
C VAL A 3 6.35 -7.06 8.76
N GLU A 4 7.14 -6.01 8.58
CA GLU A 4 7.08 -4.83 9.46
C GLU A 4 6.35 -3.67 8.76
N VAL A 5 5.32 -3.14 9.42
CA VAL A 5 4.66 -1.90 8.99
C VAL A 5 5.45 -0.72 9.55
N VAL A 6 5.85 0.19 8.67
CA VAL A 6 6.65 1.39 8.99
C VAL A 6 5.80 2.63 8.77
N PRO A 7 5.17 3.22 9.81
CA PRO A 7 4.42 4.46 9.66
C PRO A 7 5.36 5.62 9.34
N VAL A 8 5.09 6.36 8.26
CA VAL A 8 5.90 7.50 7.84
C VAL A 8 5.05 8.77 7.85
N GLY A 9 5.37 9.70 8.75
CA GLY A 9 4.55 10.86 9.08
C GLY A 9 3.41 10.52 10.05
N ASP A 10 2.36 11.36 10.03
CA ASP A 10 1.17 11.13 10.86
C ASP A 10 0.20 10.17 10.15
N VAL A 11 0.21 8.92 10.60
CA VAL A 11 -0.63 7.84 10.09
C VAL A 11 -1.68 7.49 11.16
N PRO A 12 -2.99 7.55 10.84
CA PRO A 12 -4.05 7.22 11.79
C PRO A 12 -3.94 5.79 12.35
N GLY A 13 -4.33 5.61 13.61
CA GLY A 13 -4.31 4.29 14.25
C GLY A 13 -5.21 3.25 13.58
N VAL A 14 -6.29 3.68 12.93
CA VAL A 14 -7.17 2.79 12.14
C VAL A 14 -6.43 2.20 10.94
N VAL A 15 -5.69 3.03 10.20
CA VAL A 15 -4.85 2.60 9.06
C VAL A 15 -3.80 1.60 9.52
N LYS A 16 -3.11 1.87 10.65
CA LYS A 16 -2.11 0.95 11.21
C LYS A 16 -2.71 -0.42 11.55
N ARG A 17 -3.90 -0.45 12.16
CA ARG A 17 -4.60 -1.71 12.50
C ARG A 17 -5.10 -2.43 11.25
N GLY A 18 -5.64 -1.70 10.29
CA GLY A 18 -6.11 -2.23 9.00
C GLY A 18 -4.97 -2.91 8.25
N ALA A 19 -3.82 -2.24 8.14
CA ALA A 19 -2.58 -2.77 7.56
C ALA A 19 -2.18 -4.12 8.20
N SER A 20 -2.03 -4.14 9.53
CA SER A 20 -1.60 -5.35 10.22
C SER A 20 -2.61 -6.49 10.11
N SER A 21 -3.91 -6.18 10.18
CA SER A 21 -4.97 -7.19 10.05
C SER A 21 -5.02 -7.79 8.63
N ALA A 22 -4.91 -6.95 7.59
CA ALA A 22 -4.93 -7.40 6.20
C ALA A 22 -3.74 -8.30 5.89
N LEU A 23 -2.53 -7.92 6.30
CA LEU A 23 -1.31 -8.70 6.05
C LEU A 23 -1.33 -10.05 6.77
N ARG A 24 -1.79 -10.09 8.03
CA ARG A 24 -1.95 -11.35 8.77
C ARG A 24 -2.96 -12.27 8.08
N SER A 25 -4.07 -11.70 7.59
CA SER A 25 -5.13 -12.49 6.94
C SER A 25 -4.76 -12.97 5.55
N ALA A 26 -4.04 -12.16 4.75
CA ALA A 26 -3.74 -12.48 3.36
C ALA A 26 -2.53 -13.42 3.21
N TYR A 27 -1.56 -13.33 4.11
CA TYR A 27 -0.28 -14.04 4.01
C TYR A 27 0.05 -14.97 5.17
N GLU A 28 -0.86 -15.09 6.16
CA GLU A 28 -0.65 -15.90 7.38
C GLU A 28 0.71 -15.63 8.05
N CYS A 29 1.11 -14.35 8.08
CA CYS A 29 2.45 -13.93 8.46
C CYS A 29 2.50 -13.23 9.82
N GLU A 30 3.69 -13.20 10.43
CA GLU A 30 3.95 -12.34 11.58
C GLU A 30 3.99 -10.88 11.12
N VAL A 31 3.29 -10.00 11.83
CA VAL A 31 3.30 -8.57 11.55
C VAL A 31 3.65 -7.77 12.79
N THR A 32 4.72 -6.97 12.69
CA THR A 32 5.13 -5.98 13.68
C THR A 32 4.87 -4.56 13.16
N MET A 33 4.96 -3.60 14.07
CA MET A 33 4.82 -2.17 13.78
C MET A 33 6.05 -1.47 14.35
N SER A 34 6.76 -0.69 13.54
CA SER A 34 7.84 0.16 14.03
C SER A 34 7.30 1.40 14.75
N ASP A 35 8.19 2.17 15.37
CA ASP A 35 7.89 3.56 15.71
C ASP A 35 7.60 4.38 14.44
N ALA A 36 6.90 5.50 14.61
CA ALA A 36 6.64 6.40 13.49
C ALA A 36 7.94 7.12 13.08
N HIS A 37 8.21 7.16 11.78
CA HIS A 37 9.36 7.84 11.20
C HIS A 37 8.97 9.17 10.54
N PRO A 38 9.86 10.16 10.52
CA PRO A 38 9.65 11.39 9.76
C PRO A 38 9.60 11.10 8.24
N LEU A 39 9.04 12.04 7.48
CA LEU A 39 9.09 11.98 6.02
C LEU A 39 10.56 11.97 5.55
N PRO A 40 10.93 11.22 4.50
CA PRO A 40 12.29 11.23 3.98
C PRO A 40 12.67 12.62 3.43
N ASP A 41 13.86 13.08 3.78
CA ASP A 41 14.41 14.35 3.27
C ASP A 41 14.56 14.30 1.75
N GLY A 42 14.23 15.40 1.06
CA GLY A 42 14.35 15.48 -0.40
C GLY A 42 13.28 14.72 -1.19
N ALA A 43 12.38 13.98 -0.53
CA ALA A 43 11.32 13.25 -1.22
C ALA A 43 10.25 14.18 -1.84
N TYR A 44 10.03 15.36 -1.26
CA TYR A 44 9.02 16.29 -1.72
C TYR A 44 9.43 17.03 -3.00
N ASP A 45 8.58 16.97 -4.02
CA ASP A 45 8.71 17.74 -5.25
C ASP A 45 7.71 18.90 -5.23
N ALA A 46 8.22 20.12 -5.04
CA ALA A 46 7.40 21.33 -4.93
C ALA A 46 6.61 21.66 -6.21
N SER A 47 7.09 21.24 -7.39
CA SER A 47 6.38 21.47 -8.66
C SER A 47 5.14 20.59 -8.80
N ARG A 48 5.13 19.45 -8.10
CA ARG A 48 4.03 18.48 -8.09
C ARG A 48 3.14 18.58 -6.87
N GLY A 49 3.68 19.07 -5.75
CA GLY A 49 3.00 18.96 -4.46
C GLY A 49 2.92 17.51 -3.96
N GLN A 50 3.83 16.64 -4.40
CA GLN A 50 3.82 15.19 -4.14
C GLN A 50 5.19 14.73 -3.67
N HIS A 51 5.29 13.50 -3.17
CA HIS A 51 6.55 12.90 -2.76
C HIS A 51 6.94 11.72 -3.66
N ARG A 52 8.24 11.53 -3.87
CA ARG A 52 8.80 10.39 -4.61
C ARG A 52 8.58 9.11 -3.80
N ALA A 53 7.88 8.15 -4.38
CA ALA A 53 7.56 6.88 -3.72
C ALA A 53 8.84 6.09 -3.37
N GLU A 54 9.87 6.16 -4.23
CA GLU A 54 11.13 5.44 -4.05
C GLU A 54 11.80 5.76 -2.70
N GLU A 55 11.76 7.02 -2.26
CA GLU A 55 12.38 7.49 -1.02
C GLU A 55 11.74 6.85 0.23
N PHE A 56 10.44 6.53 0.16
CA PHE A 56 9.73 5.83 1.24
C PHE A 56 10.07 4.34 1.27
N ILE A 57 10.27 3.73 0.10
CA ILE A 57 10.76 2.35 0.00
C ILE A 57 12.16 2.26 0.61
N GLU A 58 13.06 3.16 0.24
CA GLU A 58 14.43 3.21 0.76
C GLU A 58 14.46 3.44 2.28
N LEU A 59 13.56 4.30 2.80
CA LEU A 59 13.37 4.45 4.24
C LEU A 59 12.94 3.14 4.89
N ALA A 60 11.85 2.51 4.41
CA ALA A 60 11.32 1.26 4.98
C ALA A 60 12.35 0.13 4.94
N SER A 61 13.05 -0.04 3.82
CA SER A 61 14.11 -1.05 3.66
C SER A 61 15.29 -0.82 4.60
N ARG A 62 15.56 0.42 5.01
CA ARG A 62 16.68 0.77 5.89
C ARG A 62 16.35 0.64 7.37
N VAL A 63 15.14 1.04 7.78
CA VAL A 63 14.76 1.10 9.21
C VAL A 63 13.96 -0.10 9.67
N GLY A 64 13.33 -0.81 8.73
CA GLY A 64 12.51 -1.96 9.02
C GLY A 64 13.35 -3.20 9.36
N ASN A 65 12.86 -3.98 10.32
CA ASN A 65 13.45 -5.23 10.81
C ASN A 65 12.75 -6.47 10.22
N GLY A 66 11.72 -6.28 9.41
CA GLY A 66 10.99 -7.35 8.74
C GLY A 66 11.76 -7.93 7.56
N THR A 67 11.43 -9.17 7.22
CA THR A 67 11.84 -9.75 5.93
C THR A 67 11.22 -8.98 4.76
N LYS A 68 10.04 -8.39 4.97
CA LYS A 68 9.38 -7.39 4.12
C LYS A 68 9.00 -6.17 4.97
N ASN A 69 9.10 -4.97 4.41
CA ASN A 69 8.89 -3.72 5.12
C ASN A 69 7.98 -2.81 4.31
N VAL A 70 6.85 -2.40 4.87
CA VAL A 70 5.86 -1.57 4.18
C VAL A 70 5.80 -0.19 4.81
N ALA A 71 6.32 0.83 4.12
CA ALA A 71 6.05 2.21 4.48
C ALA A 71 4.57 2.51 4.27
N VAL A 72 3.92 3.10 5.27
CA VAL A 72 2.55 3.60 5.13
C VAL A 72 2.56 5.10 5.40
N THR A 73 1.99 5.90 4.50
CA THR A 73 2.00 7.36 4.59
C THR A 73 0.66 7.96 4.20
N THR A 74 0.37 9.15 4.73
CA THR A 74 -0.78 9.98 4.35
C THR A 74 -0.41 11.00 3.27
N LYS A 75 0.82 10.98 2.76
CA LYS A 75 1.29 11.92 1.72
C LYS A 75 1.04 11.41 0.32
N ASP A 76 0.68 12.30 -0.61
CA ASP A 76 0.50 11.95 -2.01
C ASP A 76 1.83 11.54 -2.66
N LEU A 77 1.82 10.43 -3.38
CA LEU A 77 3.02 9.82 -3.95
C LEU A 77 2.99 9.84 -5.48
N PHE A 78 4.17 9.95 -6.09
CA PHE A 78 4.37 9.73 -7.51
C PHE A 78 5.59 8.86 -7.77
N TYR A 79 5.62 8.24 -8.95
CA TYR A 79 6.76 7.48 -9.45
C TYR A 79 7.07 7.89 -10.89
N ARG A 80 8.30 8.35 -11.13
CA ARG A 80 8.76 8.82 -12.46
C ARG A 80 7.79 9.83 -13.10
N ARG A 81 7.21 9.47 -14.25
CA ARG A 81 6.30 10.32 -15.04
C ARG A 81 4.81 10.07 -14.75
N ARG A 82 4.48 9.18 -13.80
CA ARG A 82 3.08 8.93 -13.42
C ARG A 82 2.51 10.16 -12.71
N ASN A 83 1.21 10.38 -12.85
CA ASN A 83 0.51 11.47 -12.15
C ASN A 83 0.50 11.23 -10.64
N TYR A 84 0.30 9.99 -10.22
CA TYR A 84 0.39 9.54 -8.84
C TYR A 84 0.53 8.01 -8.81
N VAL A 85 0.76 7.46 -7.62
CA VAL A 85 0.62 6.03 -7.33
C VAL A 85 -0.07 5.85 -5.97
N PHE A 86 -0.85 4.78 -5.80
CA PHE A 86 -1.34 4.37 -4.48
C PHE A 86 -0.24 3.70 -3.68
N GLY A 87 0.58 2.89 -4.34
CA GLY A 87 1.76 2.31 -3.75
C GLY A 87 2.85 2.07 -4.80
N LEU A 88 4.00 1.61 -4.30
CA LEU A 88 5.09 1.15 -5.13
C LEU A 88 5.87 0.08 -4.38
N ALA A 89 6.19 -0.99 -5.08
CA ALA A 89 7.10 -2.03 -4.64
C ALA A 89 8.11 -2.33 -5.74
N TYR A 90 9.30 -2.78 -5.34
CA TYR A 90 10.21 -3.47 -6.25
C TYR A 90 9.94 -4.97 -6.20
N LEU A 91 9.77 -5.59 -7.37
CA LEU A 91 9.45 -7.01 -7.49
C LEU A 91 10.51 -7.87 -6.77
N GLY A 92 10.07 -8.70 -5.83
CA GLY A 92 10.96 -9.53 -5.01
C GLY A 92 11.80 -8.77 -3.97
N GLY A 93 11.68 -7.43 -3.91
CA GLY A 93 12.39 -6.58 -2.95
C GLY A 93 11.97 -6.80 -1.50
N ASN A 94 12.64 -6.15 -0.56
CA ASN A 94 12.30 -6.20 0.87
C ASN A 94 11.47 -5.00 1.33
N GLY A 95 11.16 -4.05 0.45
CA GLY A 95 10.51 -2.79 0.77
C GLY A 95 9.42 -2.44 -0.24
N CYS A 96 8.34 -1.86 0.27
CA CYS A 96 7.30 -1.19 -0.52
C CYS A 96 6.74 0.01 0.23
N VAL A 97 5.91 0.80 -0.44
CA VAL A 97 5.18 1.92 0.16
C VAL A 97 3.72 1.91 -0.27
N VAL A 98 2.81 2.27 0.65
CA VAL A 98 1.42 2.62 0.36
C VAL A 98 1.09 4.01 0.89
N SER A 99 0.44 4.80 0.03
CA SER A 99 -0.17 6.09 0.35
C SER A 99 -1.67 5.96 0.51
N THR A 100 -2.18 6.46 1.63
CA THR A 100 -3.62 6.56 1.84
C THR A 100 -4.22 7.84 1.25
N TYR A 101 -3.39 8.77 0.76
CA TYR A 101 -3.81 10.13 0.37
C TYR A 101 -4.92 10.16 -0.68
N ARG A 102 -4.85 9.26 -1.67
CA ARG A 102 -5.85 9.19 -2.75
C ARG A 102 -6.92 8.11 -2.52
N LEU A 103 -6.73 7.22 -1.55
CA LEU A 103 -7.70 6.18 -1.21
C LEU A 103 -8.95 6.75 -0.52
N GLN A 104 -8.87 7.95 0.05
CA GLN A 104 -10.00 8.71 0.59
C GLN A 104 -10.90 9.36 -0.49
N THR A 105 -10.55 9.25 -1.78
CA THR A 105 -11.30 9.90 -2.86
C THR A 105 -12.56 9.12 -3.19
N ALA A 106 -13.72 9.77 -3.32
CA ALA A 106 -14.94 9.09 -3.78
C ALA A 106 -14.78 8.48 -5.19
N SER A 107 -15.39 7.31 -5.42
CA SER A 107 -15.23 6.54 -6.67
C SER A 107 -15.90 7.18 -7.89
N ASP A 108 -16.90 8.02 -7.66
CA ASP A 108 -17.75 8.70 -8.65
C ASP A 108 -17.52 10.22 -8.69
N GLY A 109 -16.59 10.76 -7.88
CA GLY A 109 -16.37 12.20 -7.75
C GLY A 109 -17.39 12.95 -6.89
N GLY A 110 -18.26 12.25 -6.14
CA GLY A 110 -19.25 12.81 -5.21
C GLY A 110 -19.54 11.89 -4.01
N ALA A 111 -20.22 12.37 -2.97
CA ALA A 111 -20.36 11.63 -1.71
C ALA A 111 -21.06 10.26 -1.88
N SER A 112 -20.45 9.18 -1.38
CA SER A 112 -20.92 7.79 -1.50
C SER A 112 -21.30 7.21 -0.14
N THR A 113 -22.36 6.38 -0.08
CA THR A 113 -22.72 5.49 1.06
C THR A 113 -22.33 4.05 0.71
N PRO A 114 -21.34 3.37 1.33
CA PRO A 114 -21.16 2.99 2.76
C PRO A 114 -20.59 4.09 3.64
N SER A 115 -20.36 3.87 4.95
CA SER A 115 -19.62 4.89 5.71
C SER A 115 -18.28 5.11 5.01
N GLU A 116 -17.94 6.34 4.63
CA GLU A 116 -16.75 6.66 3.83
C GLU A 116 -15.48 6.03 4.43
N ASP A 117 -15.49 5.84 5.75
CA ASP A 117 -14.48 5.14 6.55
C ASP A 117 -14.33 3.65 6.22
N GLU A 118 -15.43 2.91 5.96
CA GLU A 118 -15.38 1.49 5.58
C GLU A 118 -14.76 1.29 4.20
N VAL A 119 -15.18 2.10 3.22
CA VAL A 119 -14.61 2.07 1.87
C VAL A 119 -13.14 2.44 1.89
N PHE A 120 -12.78 3.46 2.68
CA PHE A 120 -11.39 3.85 2.87
C PHE A 120 -10.57 2.72 3.51
N ASP A 121 -11.05 2.09 4.58
CA ASP A 121 -10.34 0.98 5.24
C ASP A 121 -10.16 -0.20 4.26
N GLU A 122 -11.19 -0.55 3.51
CA GLU A 122 -11.12 -1.62 2.51
C GLU A 122 -10.05 -1.36 1.44
N ARG A 123 -10.01 -0.15 0.89
CA ARG A 123 -9.00 0.26 -0.09
C ARG A 123 -7.58 0.21 0.45
N VAL A 124 -7.38 0.71 1.67
CA VAL A 124 -6.08 0.65 2.36
C VAL A 124 -5.61 -0.79 2.48
N ARG A 125 -6.50 -1.71 2.88
CA ARG A 125 -6.17 -3.13 3.00
C ARG A 125 -5.81 -3.75 1.65
N LYS A 126 -6.59 -3.47 0.60
CA LYS A 126 -6.32 -3.97 -0.76
C LYS A 126 -4.95 -3.53 -1.27
N GLU A 127 -4.60 -2.25 -1.16
CA GLU A 127 -3.32 -1.74 -1.66
C GLU A 127 -2.13 -2.22 -0.82
N ILE A 128 -2.29 -2.37 0.50
CA ILE A 128 -1.23 -2.94 1.35
C ILE A 128 -0.94 -4.39 0.99
N VAL A 129 -1.98 -5.19 0.77
CA VAL A 129 -1.80 -6.58 0.31
C VAL A 129 -1.17 -6.58 -1.08
N HIS A 130 -1.67 -5.78 -2.02
CA HIS A 130 -1.12 -5.67 -3.37
C HIS A 130 0.40 -5.40 -3.39
N GLU A 131 0.84 -4.37 -2.67
CA GLU A 131 2.25 -3.98 -2.68
C GLU A 131 3.15 -5.01 -1.98
N VAL A 132 2.70 -5.63 -0.89
CA VAL A 132 3.46 -6.73 -0.27
C VAL A 132 3.51 -7.95 -1.21
N GLY A 133 2.45 -8.22 -1.98
CA GLY A 133 2.45 -9.25 -3.01
C GLY A 133 3.57 -9.06 -4.04
N HIS A 134 3.77 -7.83 -4.51
CA HIS A 134 4.91 -7.50 -5.36
C HIS A 134 6.26 -7.76 -4.68
N THR A 135 6.40 -7.44 -3.39
CA THR A 135 7.64 -7.77 -2.67
C THR A 135 7.89 -9.28 -2.58
N LEU A 136 6.85 -10.11 -2.70
CA LEU A 136 6.95 -11.58 -2.74
C LEU A 136 7.22 -12.14 -4.13
N GLY A 137 7.29 -11.29 -5.16
CA GLY A 137 7.57 -11.69 -6.53
C GLY A 137 6.32 -11.87 -7.40
N LEU A 138 5.13 -11.56 -6.88
CA LEU A 138 3.91 -11.60 -7.67
C LEU A 138 3.89 -10.43 -8.67
N GLU A 139 3.69 -10.74 -9.94
CA GLU A 139 3.36 -9.73 -10.94
C GLU A 139 1.87 -9.38 -10.91
N HIS A 140 1.45 -8.39 -11.71
CA HIS A 140 0.03 -8.09 -11.83
C HIS A 140 -0.76 -9.28 -12.36
N CYS A 141 -1.95 -9.49 -11.79
CA CYS A 141 -2.87 -10.55 -12.18
C CYS A 141 -3.93 -10.03 -13.16
N ASN A 142 -4.28 -10.85 -14.15
CA ASN A 142 -5.38 -10.54 -15.10
C ASN A 142 -6.77 -10.85 -14.53
N ASP A 143 -6.86 -11.56 -13.40
CA ASP A 143 -8.13 -11.76 -12.70
C ASP A 143 -8.56 -10.45 -12.02
N SER A 144 -9.68 -9.89 -12.48
CA SER A 144 -10.20 -8.60 -11.97
C SER A 144 -10.62 -8.65 -10.51
N ALA A 145 -10.91 -9.84 -9.96
CA ALA A 145 -11.23 -10.01 -8.55
C ALA A 145 -9.98 -10.18 -7.68
N CYS A 146 -8.82 -10.53 -8.26
CA CYS A 146 -7.60 -10.72 -7.48
C CYS A 146 -7.05 -9.39 -6.97
N VAL A 147 -6.60 -9.34 -5.71
CA VAL A 147 -5.95 -8.17 -5.13
C VAL A 147 -4.69 -7.73 -5.91
N MET A 148 -4.05 -8.65 -6.62
CA MET A 148 -2.91 -8.38 -7.52
C MET A 148 -3.30 -7.77 -8.87
N ASN A 149 -4.59 -7.52 -9.13
CA ASN A 149 -5.01 -6.77 -10.32
C ASN A 149 -4.53 -5.31 -10.23
N PHE A 150 -4.03 -4.79 -11.35
CA PHE A 150 -3.51 -3.43 -11.43
C PHE A 150 -4.64 -2.39 -11.35
N SER A 151 -4.54 -1.46 -10.40
CA SER A 151 -5.58 -0.45 -10.13
C SER A 151 -5.08 0.98 -10.39
N PRO A 152 -5.32 1.58 -11.56
CA PRO A 152 -4.89 2.95 -11.85
C PRO A 152 -5.76 4.03 -11.18
N THR A 153 -6.98 3.70 -10.75
CA THR A 153 -7.89 4.59 -10.01
C THR A 153 -8.57 3.85 -8.87
N VAL A 154 -9.19 4.60 -7.95
CA VAL A 154 -9.94 4.02 -6.83
C VAL A 154 -11.10 3.14 -7.29
N ARG A 155 -11.65 3.39 -8.50
CA ARG A 155 -12.71 2.56 -9.07
C ARG A 155 -12.22 1.14 -9.34
N GLU A 156 -10.99 0.97 -9.84
CA GLU A 156 -10.43 -0.37 -10.01
C GLU A 156 -9.99 -0.99 -8.69
N VAL A 157 -9.63 -0.19 -7.67
CA VAL A 157 -9.42 -0.71 -6.30
C VAL A 157 -10.73 -1.24 -5.72
N ASP A 158 -11.85 -0.58 -5.97
CA ASP A 158 -13.17 -1.00 -5.48
C ASP A 158 -13.64 -2.30 -6.14
N VAL A 159 -13.27 -2.54 -7.40
CA VAL A 159 -13.69 -3.73 -8.17
C VAL A 159 -12.97 -5.00 -7.72
N LYS A 160 -11.67 -4.93 -7.39
CA LYS A 160 -10.93 -6.12 -6.95
C LYS A 160 -11.29 -6.49 -5.51
N GLU A 161 -11.16 -7.76 -5.15
CA GLU A 161 -11.31 -8.22 -3.78
C GLU A 161 -10.02 -8.00 -2.99
N GLN A 162 -10.10 -8.13 -1.66
CA GLN A 162 -8.91 -8.14 -0.80
C GLN A 162 -8.13 -9.48 -0.89
N THR A 163 -8.69 -10.49 -1.57
CA THR A 163 -8.16 -11.86 -1.62
C THR A 163 -7.17 -12.05 -2.76
N ILE A 164 -6.17 -12.89 -2.50
CA ILE A 164 -5.24 -13.39 -3.51
C ILE A 164 -5.89 -14.59 -4.19
N CYS A 165 -5.96 -14.59 -5.52
CA CYS A 165 -6.55 -15.72 -6.25
C CYS A 165 -5.68 -16.98 -6.13
N ALA A 166 -6.26 -18.15 -6.44
CA ALA A 166 -5.58 -19.43 -6.30
C ALA A 166 -4.27 -19.52 -7.10
N THR A 167 -4.22 -18.91 -8.29
CA THR A 167 -2.99 -18.86 -9.11
C THR A 167 -1.89 -18.09 -8.39
N CYS A 168 -2.16 -16.84 -7.99
CA CYS A 168 -1.17 -16.03 -7.29
C CYS A 168 -0.77 -16.64 -5.94
N HIS A 169 -1.69 -17.31 -5.24
CA HIS A 169 -1.36 -18.00 -3.99
C HIS A 169 -0.42 -19.20 -4.22
N GLY A 170 -0.48 -19.86 -5.38
CA GLY A 170 0.44 -20.93 -5.74
C GLY A 170 1.88 -20.46 -6.02
N ASP A 171 2.08 -19.16 -6.24
CA ASP A 171 3.37 -18.55 -6.59
C ASP A 171 4.12 -17.95 -5.38
N ILE A 172 3.55 -18.01 -4.17
CA ILE A 172 4.10 -17.45 -2.91
C ILE A 172 4.78 -18.53 -2.06
#